data_AF-A0AA47MUY7-F1
#
_entry.id   AF-A0AA47MUY7-F1
#
_cell.length_a   1.000
_cell.length_b   1.000
_cell.length_c   1.000
_cell.angle_alpha   90.00
_cell.angle_beta   90.00
_cell.angle_gamma   90.00
#
_symmetry.space_group_name_H-M   'P 1'
#
loop_
_entity.id
_entity.type
_entity.pdbx_description
1 polymer ?
#
loop_
_entity_poly.entity_id
_entity_poly.type
_entity_poly.pdbx_seq_one_letter_code
_entity_poly.pdbx_strand_id
1 'polypeptide(L)'
;MVLNRKRVECTLRVGDEILPQVEEFKYLGVLFTSKGRLEREINRRVVPALTYGHELWVVTERTRSRVQAAEMSFLRRVAGLSLRDRVRSLVIREDLGVDPLLLRVERSQMRWLGHLVRMPPGHLPGEVFRACPTGRRPRGRPRTRWRDYVSRLAWERLGIPREELD
;
A
#
# COMPACT_ATOMS: atom_id res chain seq x y z
N MET A 1 8.95 -21.64 -16.99
CA MET A 1 9.59 -20.42 -17.52
C MET A 1 10.62 -19.95 -16.50
N VAL A 2 11.92 -20.04 -16.82
CA VAL A 2 13.01 -19.66 -15.91
C VAL A 2 13.41 -18.22 -16.25
N LEU A 3 13.26 -17.31 -15.30
CA LEU A 3 13.66 -15.91 -15.44
C LEU A 3 15.11 -15.77 -14.96
N ASN A 4 16.04 -15.60 -15.88
CA ASN A 4 17.42 -15.28 -15.53
C ASN A 4 17.51 -13.78 -15.16
N ARG A 5 18.16 -13.46 -14.04
CA ARG A 5 18.39 -12.06 -13.61
C ARG A 5 19.47 -11.36 -14.46
N LYS A 6 20.26 -12.11 -15.22
CA LYS A 6 21.25 -11.56 -16.16
C LYS A 6 20.58 -11.24 -17.49
N ARG A 7 20.71 -9.98 -17.94
CA ARG A 7 20.28 -9.57 -19.28
C ARG A 7 21.14 -10.29 -20.30
N VAL A 8 20.50 -11.06 -21.17
CA VAL A 8 21.12 -11.69 -22.34
C VAL A 8 20.45 -11.05 -23.54
N GLU A 9 21.22 -10.45 -24.44
CA GLU A 9 20.69 -10.00 -25.72
C GLU A 9 20.57 -11.22 -26.63
N CYS A 10 19.35 -11.54 -27.04
CA CYS A 10 19.08 -12.70 -27.87
C CYS A 10 18.13 -12.32 -29.00
N THR A 11 18.53 -12.62 -30.23
CA THR A 11 17.69 -12.45 -31.41
C THR A 11 16.88 -13.72 -31.60
N LEU A 12 15.59 -13.68 -31.23
CA LEU A 12 14.66 -14.80 -31.42
C LEU A 12 13.91 -14.64 -32.74
N ARG A 13 13.93 -15.68 -33.58
CA ARG A 13 13.18 -15.74 -34.84
C ARG A 13 12.07 -16.79 -34.74
N VAL A 14 10.87 -16.44 -35.18
CA VAL A 14 9.75 -17.36 -35.33
C VAL A 14 9.29 -17.28 -36.78
N GLY A 15 9.62 -18.30 -37.57
CA GLY A 15 9.52 -18.22 -39.03
C GLY A 15 10.42 -17.10 -39.57
N ASP A 16 9.83 -16.18 -40.34
CA ASP A 16 10.54 -15.04 -40.92
C ASP A 16 10.56 -13.79 -40.02
N GLU A 17 9.82 -13.79 -38.90
CA GLU A 17 9.71 -12.65 -38.01
C GLU A 17 10.75 -12.67 -36.89
N ILE A 18 11.32 -11.50 -36.59
CA ILE A 18 12.21 -11.28 -35.44
C ILE A 18 11.37 -10.75 -34.29
N LEU A 19 11.39 -11.45 -33.15
CA LEU A 19 10.69 -10.99 -31.96
C LEU A 19 11.46 -9.85 -31.29
N PRO A 20 10.82 -8.71 -31.01
CA PRO A 20 11.48 -7.60 -30.32
C PRO A 20 11.77 -7.98 -28.87
N GLN A 21 13.00 -7.74 -28.44
CA GLN A 21 13.36 -7.88 -27.04
C GLN A 21 12.84 -6.66 -26.26
N VAL A 22 11.88 -6.90 -25.36
CA VAL A 22 11.22 -5.86 -24.57
C VAL A 22 11.69 -5.87 -23.11
N GLU A 23 11.74 -4.69 -22.48
CA GLU A 23 12.08 -4.60 -21.05
C GLU A 23 10.94 -5.08 -20.14
N GLU A 24 9.70 -4.92 -20.61
CA GLU A 24 8.49 -5.31 -19.90
C GLU A 24 7.56 -6.06 -20.84
N PHE A 25 7.01 -7.17 -20.35
CA PHE A 25 6.09 -8.00 -21.11
C PHE A 25 4.90 -8.38 -20.22
N LYS A 26 3.68 -8.20 -20.72
CA LYS A 26 2.46 -8.58 -19.99
C LYS A 26 1.87 -9.83 -20.64
N TYR A 27 1.76 -10.91 -19.88
CA TYR A 27 1.17 -12.16 -20.36
C TYR A 27 0.12 -12.66 -19.37
N LEU A 28 -1.09 -12.94 -19.86
CA LEU A 28 -2.25 -13.35 -19.05
C LEU A 28 -2.46 -12.45 -17.82
N GLY A 29 -2.20 -11.16 -18.02
CA GLY A 29 -2.32 -10.14 -16.99
C GLY A 29 -1.11 -9.96 -16.07
N VAL A 30 -0.12 -10.84 -16.10
CA VAL A 30 1.08 -10.80 -15.23
C VAL A 30 2.17 -9.99 -15.92
N LEU A 31 2.76 -9.02 -15.23
CA LEU A 31 3.89 -8.24 -15.73
C LEU A 31 5.22 -8.95 -15.43
N PHE A 32 6.00 -9.17 -16.48
CA PHE A 32 7.36 -9.64 -16.42
C PHE A 32 8.30 -8.48 -16.73
N THR A 33 9.31 -8.27 -15.89
CA THR A 33 10.36 -7.30 -16.14
C THR A 33 11.66 -8.03 -16.48
N SER A 34 12.40 -7.52 -17.46
CA SER A 34 13.70 -8.06 -17.89
C SER A 34 14.74 -8.14 -16.76
N LYS A 35 14.61 -7.28 -15.74
CA LYS A 35 15.46 -7.25 -14.55
C LYS A 35 15.03 -8.25 -13.46
N GLY A 36 13.97 -9.01 -13.68
CA GLY A 36 13.39 -9.92 -12.69
C GLY A 36 12.81 -9.22 -11.46
N ARG A 37 12.57 -7.91 -11.53
CA ARG A 37 11.99 -7.12 -10.43
C ARG A 37 10.48 -7.33 -10.40
N LEU A 38 9.98 -7.80 -9.27
CA LEU A 38 8.57 -8.08 -9.05
C LEU A 38 7.82 -6.92 -8.41
N GLU A 39 8.54 -5.89 -7.92
CA GLU A 39 7.97 -4.70 -7.28
C GLU A 39 6.77 -4.13 -8.06
N ARG A 40 6.90 -3.90 -9.37
CA ARG A 40 5.84 -3.33 -10.21
C ARG A 40 4.60 -4.23 -10.25
N GLU A 41 4.79 -5.54 -10.35
CA GLU A 41 3.68 -6.51 -10.38
C GLU A 41 2.98 -6.62 -9.01
N ILE A 42 3.76 -6.64 -7.93
CA ILE A 42 3.26 -6.63 -6.55
C ILE A 42 2.43 -5.36 -6.32
N ASN A 43 2.97 -4.20 -6.69
CA ASN A 43 2.31 -2.91 -6.54
C ASN A 43 1.03 -2.79 -7.38
N ARG A 44 0.96 -3.49 -8.52
CA ARG A 44 -0.20 -3.48 -9.41
C ARG A 44 -1.34 -4.37 -8.93
N ARG A 45 -1.04 -5.57 -8.42
CA ARG A 45 -2.08 -6.57 -8.09
C ARG A 45 -2.40 -6.67 -6.61
N VAL A 46 -1.36 -6.69 -5.78
CA VAL A 46 -1.48 -7.07 -4.37
C VAL A 46 -1.89 -5.87 -3.55
N VAL A 47 -1.26 -4.72 -3.82
CA VAL A 47 -1.54 -3.52 -3.05
C VAL A 47 -3.00 -3.09 -3.17
N PRO A 48 -3.61 -2.94 -4.37
CA PRO A 48 -5.02 -2.53 -4.47
C PRO A 48 -5.97 -3.52 -3.77
N ALA A 49 -5.69 -4.82 -3.83
CA ALA A 49 -6.50 -5.84 -3.18
C ALA A 49 -6.42 -5.75 -1.64
N LEU A 50 -5.24 -5.53 -1.08
CA LEU A 50 -5.05 -5.44 0.38
C LEU A 50 -5.40 -4.07 0.95
N THR A 51 -5.41 -3.01 0.14
CA THR A 51 -5.66 -1.64 0.58
C THR A 51 -6.96 -1.08 0.03
N TYR A 52 -7.96 -1.91 -0.28
CA TYR A 52 -9.24 -1.35 -0.71
C TYR A 52 -9.89 -0.51 0.41
N GLY A 53 -10.22 0.76 0.14
CA GLY A 53 -10.88 1.67 1.09
C GLY A 53 -10.04 2.10 2.30
N HIS A 54 -8.72 1.86 2.28
CA HIS A 54 -7.83 2.09 3.42
C HIS A 54 -7.72 3.56 3.89
N GLU A 55 -8.05 4.50 3.01
CA GLU A 55 -8.06 5.94 3.28
C GLU A 55 -8.98 6.30 4.45
N LEU A 56 -10.06 5.51 4.64
CA LEU A 56 -11.06 5.71 5.70
C LEU A 56 -10.88 4.74 6.88
N TRP A 57 -9.83 3.92 6.88
CA TRP A 57 -9.61 2.98 7.97
C TRP A 57 -9.11 3.67 9.23
N VAL A 58 -9.60 3.19 10.38
CA VAL A 58 -8.93 3.40 11.66
C VAL A 58 -7.94 2.26 11.85
N VAL A 59 -6.65 2.54 11.71
CA VAL A 59 -5.60 1.51 11.83
C VAL A 59 -5.32 1.23 13.31
N THR A 60 -6.06 0.27 13.86
CA THR A 60 -5.80 -0.29 15.20
C THR A 60 -4.60 -1.23 15.16
N GLU A 61 -4.05 -1.58 16.33
CA GLU A 61 -2.95 -2.56 16.40
C GLU A 61 -3.35 -3.91 15.79
N ARG A 62 -4.58 -4.37 16.03
CA ARG A 62 -5.10 -5.59 15.39
C ARG A 62 -5.13 -5.47 13.86
N THR A 63 -5.52 -4.32 13.32
CA THR A 63 -5.51 -4.07 11.87
C THR A 63 -4.06 -4.07 11.36
N ARG A 64 -3.16 -3.38 12.07
CA ARG A 64 -1.73 -3.30 11.76
C ARG A 64 -1.10 -4.69 11.65
N SER A 65 -1.29 -5.55 12.66
CA SER A 65 -0.74 -6.91 12.65
C SER A 65 -1.32 -7.75 11.52
N ARG A 66 -2.63 -7.63 11.22
CA ARG A 66 -3.26 -8.38 10.12
C ARG A 66 -2.72 -7.96 8.74
N VAL A 67 -2.56 -6.65 8.51
CA VAL A 67 -2.00 -6.11 7.26
C VAL A 67 -0.56 -6.59 7.08
N GLN A 68 0.26 -6.51 8.12
CA GLN A 68 1.64 -7.00 8.07
C GLN A 68 1.71 -8.52 7.85
N ALA A 69 0.86 -9.30 8.52
CA ALA A 69 0.83 -10.75 8.34
C ALA A 69 0.42 -11.13 6.91
N ALA A 70 -0.60 -10.48 6.35
CA ALA A 70 -1.05 -10.71 4.98
C ALA A 70 0.03 -10.33 3.95
N GLU A 71 0.62 -9.15 4.09
CA GLU A 71 1.75 -8.68 3.27
C GLU A 71 2.90 -9.69 3.32
N MET A 72 3.39 -10.02 4.52
CA MET A 72 4.55 -10.90 4.68
C MET A 72 4.28 -12.33 4.24
N SER A 73 3.06 -12.84 4.42
CA SER A 73 2.65 -14.15 3.89
C SER A 73 2.77 -14.19 2.37
N PHE A 74 2.36 -13.11 1.69
CA PHE A 74 2.47 -13.02 0.25
C PHE A 74 3.93 -12.84 -0.20
N LEU A 75 4.66 -11.88 0.38
CA LEU A 75 6.06 -11.60 0.00
C LEU A 75 6.98 -12.80 0.20
N ARG A 76 6.77 -13.59 1.26
CA ARG A 76 7.51 -14.84 1.48
C ARG A 76 7.30 -15.85 0.35
N ARG A 77 6.05 -16.06 -0.09
CA ARG A 77 5.75 -16.97 -1.20
C ARG A 77 6.41 -16.51 -2.50
N VAL A 78 6.38 -15.21 -2.78
CA VAL A 78 7.02 -14.63 -3.96
C VAL A 78 8.54 -14.79 -3.92
N ALA A 79 9.14 -14.61 -2.74
CA ALA A 79 10.57 -14.81 -2.54
C ALA A 79 11.00 -16.29 -2.46
N GLY A 80 10.05 -17.24 -2.47
CA GLY A 80 10.34 -18.67 -2.29
C GLY A 80 10.80 -19.03 -0.87
N LEU A 81 10.46 -18.20 0.12
CA LEU A 81 10.84 -18.36 1.52
C LEU A 81 9.71 -18.94 2.36
N SER A 82 10.08 -19.78 3.32
CA SER A 82 9.24 -20.29 4.38
C SER A 82 9.43 -19.50 5.69
N LEU A 83 8.68 -19.87 6.73
CA LEU A 83 8.91 -19.36 8.09
C LEU A 83 10.14 -20.00 8.76
N ARG A 84 10.58 -21.18 8.29
CA ARG A 84 11.73 -21.91 8.84
C ARG A 84 13.06 -21.26 8.48
N ASP A 85 13.10 -20.51 7.38
CA ASP A 85 14.31 -19.82 6.94
C ASP A 85 14.69 -18.65 7.85
N ARG A 86 13.78 -18.24 8.77
CA ARG A 86 14.00 -17.18 9.77
C ARG A 86 14.51 -15.84 9.20
N VAL A 87 14.39 -15.62 7.89
CA VAL A 87 14.75 -14.36 7.23
C VAL A 87 13.88 -13.23 7.76
N ARG A 88 14.51 -12.11 8.14
CA ARG A 88 13.85 -10.92 8.67
C ARG A 88 12.93 -10.29 7.62
N SER A 89 11.77 -9.80 8.06
CA SER A 89 10.81 -9.13 7.17
C SER A 89 11.37 -7.91 6.45
N LEU A 90 12.33 -7.20 7.06
CA LEU A 90 13.01 -6.06 6.44
C LEU A 90 13.81 -6.51 5.20
N VAL A 91 14.62 -7.56 5.33
CA VAL A 91 15.44 -8.11 4.24
C VAL A 91 14.58 -8.56 3.07
N ILE A 92 13.45 -9.24 3.34
CA ILE A 92 12.52 -9.68 2.30
C ILE A 92 11.95 -8.49 1.51
N ARG A 93 11.64 -7.39 2.20
CA ARG A 93 11.12 -6.17 1.56
C ARG A 93 12.20 -5.48 0.72
N GLU A 94 13.42 -5.38 1.24
CA GLU A 94 14.57 -4.81 0.53
C GLU A 94 14.91 -5.61 -0.74
N ASP A 95 14.98 -6.94 -0.63
CA ASP A 95 15.27 -7.84 -1.76
C ASP A 95 14.22 -7.74 -2.87
N LEU A 96 12.94 -7.55 -2.50
CA LEU A 96 11.83 -7.39 -3.43
C LEU A 96 11.64 -5.93 -3.90
N GLY A 97 12.32 -4.97 -3.28
CA GLY A 97 12.17 -3.54 -3.53
C GLY A 97 10.80 -2.98 -3.13
N VAL A 98 10.13 -3.55 -2.13
CA VAL A 98 8.74 -3.18 -1.76
C VAL A 98 8.70 -2.42 -0.44
N ASP A 99 8.10 -1.23 -0.46
CA ASP A 99 7.80 -0.47 0.74
C ASP A 99 6.76 -1.20 1.63
N PRO A 100 6.89 -1.13 2.97
CA PRO A 100 5.86 -1.61 3.88
C PRO A 100 4.46 -1.06 3.53
N LEU A 101 3.49 -1.96 3.40
CA LEU A 101 2.13 -1.62 2.99
C LEU A 101 1.47 -0.58 3.91
N LEU A 102 1.78 -0.63 5.21
CA LEU A 102 1.29 0.35 6.18
C LEU A 102 1.76 1.77 5.88
N LEU A 103 3.00 1.96 5.42
CA LEU A 103 3.49 3.28 5.02
C LEU A 103 2.72 3.80 3.82
N ARG A 104 2.33 2.92 2.89
CA ARG A 104 1.48 3.30 1.77
C ARG A 104 0.07 3.66 2.24
N VAL A 105 -0.46 2.93 3.21
CA VAL A 105 -1.77 3.22 3.81
C VAL A 105 -1.77 4.61 4.46
N GLU A 106 -0.81 4.88 5.33
CA GLU A 106 -0.68 6.17 6.03
C GLU A 106 -0.49 7.33 5.04
N ARG A 107 0.34 7.15 4.00
CA ARG A 107 0.52 8.15 2.93
C ARG A 107 -0.78 8.48 2.21
N SER A 108 -1.62 7.50 1.89
CA SER A 108 -2.92 7.78 1.26
C SER A 108 -3.91 8.41 2.22
N GLN A 109 -3.91 8.01 3.50
CA GLN A 109 -4.74 8.65 4.53
C GLN A 109 -4.40 10.14 4.69
N MET A 110 -3.11 10.49 4.70
CA MET A 110 -2.67 11.88 4.74
C MET A 110 -3.04 12.65 3.46
N ARG A 111 -2.90 12.03 2.28
CA ARG A 111 -3.36 12.64 1.02
C ARG A 111 -4.86 12.91 1.05
N TRP A 112 -5.66 11.94 1.51
CA TRP A 112 -7.10 12.09 1.65
C TRP A 112 -7.49 13.17 2.67
N LEU A 113 -6.82 13.23 3.82
CA LEU A 113 -6.98 14.33 4.77
C LEU A 113 -6.71 15.68 4.10
N GLY A 114 -5.60 15.80 3.38
CA GLY A 114 -5.27 17.01 2.63
C GLY A 114 -6.31 17.36 1.56
N HIS A 115 -6.99 16.37 0.97
CA HIS A 115 -8.12 16.63 0.08
C HIS A 115 -9.35 17.15 0.83
N LEU A 116 -9.67 16.61 2.01
CA LEU A 116 -10.80 17.07 2.83
C LEU A 116 -10.61 18.51 3.32
N VAL A 117 -9.40 18.85 3.79
CA VAL A 117 -9.08 20.20 4.28
C VAL A 117 -9.20 21.25 3.16
N ARG A 118 -8.71 20.92 1.95
CA ARG A 118 -8.80 21.82 0.78
C ARG A 118 -10.17 21.84 0.09
N MET A 119 -11.11 21.02 0.54
CA MET A 119 -12.41 20.86 -0.13
C MET A 119 -13.30 22.08 0.13
N PRO A 120 -13.85 22.74 -0.92
CA PRO A 120 -14.69 23.90 -0.75
C PRO A 120 -16.00 23.57 0.00
N PRO A 121 -16.67 24.58 0.59
CA PRO A 121 -17.99 24.39 1.20
C PRO A 121 -19.02 23.92 0.16
N GLY A 122 -20.07 23.22 0.59
CA GLY A 122 -21.08 22.61 -0.30
C GLY A 122 -20.77 21.17 -0.70
N HIS A 123 -19.59 20.64 -0.34
CA HIS A 123 -19.24 19.24 -0.59
C HIS A 123 -19.38 18.39 0.66
N LEU A 124 -20.27 17.39 0.57
CA LEU A 124 -20.63 16.50 1.68
C LEU A 124 -19.43 15.87 2.43
N PRO A 125 -18.38 15.33 1.78
CA PRO A 125 -17.28 14.72 2.53
C PRO A 125 -16.54 15.72 3.43
N GLY A 126 -16.28 16.93 2.93
CA GLY A 126 -15.63 18.00 3.69
C GLY A 126 -16.54 18.52 4.81
N GLU A 127 -17.84 18.66 4.55
CA GLU A 127 -18.82 19.06 5.55
C GLU A 127 -18.96 18.03 6.67
N VAL A 128 -19.08 16.75 6.33
CA VAL A 128 -19.14 15.65 7.33
C VAL A 128 -17.86 15.57 8.15
N PHE A 129 -16.70 15.83 7.54
CA PHE A 129 -15.43 15.87 8.26
C PHE A 129 -15.37 17.01 9.29
N ARG A 130 -15.82 18.21 8.90
CA ARG A 130 -15.88 19.40 9.76
C ARG A 130 -17.02 19.36 10.77
N ALA A 131 -18.07 18.58 10.51
CA ALA A 131 -19.23 18.48 11.37
C ALA A 131 -18.88 18.00 12.78
N CYS A 132 -19.44 18.69 13.78
CA CYS A 132 -19.38 18.32 15.19
C CYS A 132 -20.77 17.89 15.66
N PRO A 133 -21.13 16.60 15.53
CA PRO A 133 -22.48 16.14 15.89
C PRO A 133 -22.75 16.35 17.38
N THR A 134 -23.91 16.90 17.70
CA THR A 134 -24.38 17.12 19.06
C THR A 134 -24.71 15.79 19.75
N GLY A 135 -24.11 15.55 20.91
CA GLY A 135 -24.37 14.35 21.72
C GLY A 135 -23.18 13.95 22.59
N ARG A 136 -23.43 13.08 23.58
CA ARG A 136 -22.38 12.52 24.44
C ARG A 136 -21.99 11.12 23.96
N ARG A 137 -20.70 10.78 24.05
CA ARG A 137 -20.23 9.41 23.79
C ARG A 137 -20.59 8.50 24.97
N PRO A 138 -20.95 7.24 24.73
CA PRO A 138 -21.16 6.28 25.81
C PRO A 138 -19.94 6.18 26.74
N ARG A 139 -20.19 5.92 28.02
CA ARG A 139 -19.11 5.65 28.99
C ARG A 139 -18.42 4.31 28.67
N GLY A 140 -17.12 4.20 28.99
CA GLY A 140 -16.31 3.01 28.77
C GLY A 140 -15.28 3.18 27.66
N ARG A 141 -15.22 2.23 26.71
CA ARG A 141 -14.25 2.22 25.59
C ARG A 141 -14.94 2.44 24.23
N PRO A 142 -15.35 3.69 23.90
CA PRO A 142 -15.83 4.02 22.56
C PRO A 142 -14.79 3.69 21.48
N ARG A 143 -15.27 3.33 20.29
CA ARG A 143 -14.40 3.12 19.12
C ARG A 143 -13.71 4.44 18.75
N THR A 144 -12.43 4.38 18.38
CA THR A 144 -11.70 5.56 17.87
C THR A 144 -12.37 6.06 16.59
N ARG A 145 -12.61 7.37 16.48
CA ARG A 145 -13.14 7.97 15.25
C ARG A 145 -12.02 8.10 14.23
N TRP A 146 -12.38 8.08 12.95
CA TRP A 146 -11.41 8.31 11.89
C TRP A 146 -10.71 9.67 12.02
N ARG A 147 -11.46 10.76 12.30
CA ARG A 147 -10.90 12.09 12.57
C ARG A 147 -9.89 12.10 13.72
N ASP A 148 -10.23 11.45 14.85
CA ASP A 148 -9.32 11.36 16.01
C ASP A 148 -8.03 10.59 15.65
N TYR A 149 -8.16 9.51 14.87
CA TYR A 149 -7.02 8.71 14.41
C TYR A 149 -6.14 9.47 13.42
N VAL A 150 -6.71 10.10 12.40
CA VAL A 150 -5.95 10.77 11.33
C VAL A 150 -5.29 12.05 11.83
N SER A 151 -5.90 12.76 12.78
CA SER A 151 -5.28 13.92 13.44
C SER A 151 -4.04 13.50 14.23
N ARG A 152 -4.13 12.39 14.97
CA ARG A 152 -2.96 11.83 15.67
C ARG A 152 -1.88 11.39 14.68
N LEU A 153 -2.26 10.77 13.57
CA LEU A 153 -1.31 10.39 12.52
C LEU A 153 -0.62 11.62 11.91
N ALA A 154 -1.36 12.71 11.66
CA ALA A 154 -0.81 13.97 11.15
C ALA A 154 0.19 14.59 12.14
N TRP A 155 -0.14 14.57 13.43
CA TRP A 155 0.79 14.97 14.49
C TRP A 155 2.07 14.12 14.50
N GLU A 156 1.92 12.78 14.54
CA GLU A 156 3.05 11.84 14.58
C GLU A 156 3.97 11.92 13.35
N ARG A 157 3.44 12.29 12.18
CA ARG A 157 4.19 12.31 10.91
C ARG A 157 4.68 13.67 10.48
N LEU A 158 3.93 14.73 10.78
CA LEU A 158 4.14 16.09 10.26
C LEU A 158 4.20 17.14 11.36
N GLY A 159 3.91 16.80 12.62
CA GLY A 159 3.86 17.78 13.72
C GLY A 159 2.68 18.74 13.65
N ILE A 160 1.68 18.47 12.80
CA ILE A 160 0.51 19.35 12.63
C ILE A 160 -0.49 19.06 13.77
N PRO A 161 -0.80 20.04 14.62
CA PRO A 161 -1.77 19.89 15.69
C PRO A 161 -3.19 19.80 15.12
N ARG A 162 -4.12 19.25 15.91
CA ARG A 162 -5.49 18.99 15.45
C ARG A 162 -6.22 20.28 15.08
N GLU A 163 -5.92 21.35 15.79
CA GLU A 163 -6.53 22.67 15.68
C GLU A 163 -6.26 23.34 14.32
N GLU A 164 -5.16 22.96 13.66
CA GLU A 164 -4.81 23.45 12.32
C GLU A 164 -5.47 22.68 11.17
N LEU A 165 -6.23 21.61 11.49
CA LEU A 165 -6.94 20.79 10.50
C LEU A 165 -8.41 21.22 10.31
N ASP A 166 -8.86 22.24 11.05
CA ASP A 166 -10.22 22.80 11.02
C ASP A 166 -10.32 24.04 10.13
#